data_AF-A0A8H5PRJ2-F1
#
_entry.id   AF-A0A8H5PRJ2-F1
#
_cell.length_a   1.000
_cell.length_b   1.000
_cell.length_c   1.000
_cell.angle_alpha   90.00
_cell.angle_beta   90.00
_cell.angle_gamma   90.00
#
_symmetry.space_group_name_H-M   'P 1'
#
loop_
_entity.id
_entity.type
_entity.pdbx_description
1 polymer ?
#
loop_
_entity_poly.entity_id
_entity_poly.type
_entity_poly.pdbx_seq_one_letter_code
_entity_poly.pdbx_strand_id
1 'polypeptide(L)'
;MPSILNPREKLLSDMISMPKFWWGSKSFIFSFSLPFFAISAQSRQDTRTYSDEKRRLRSCYDLSFLHLGASETDPYFSEENDPPDHNISLIEGVCSVVVTGQSTQYWTAVCLNDDLYDGIDEPRLSPEDDMEQLDVVDPIVLKMGTPPKSPRAYALAALATGLVKVVDCHKDIQDSFRTSFNLHVPSSEHSSSGDISPSQVQEWDKKYPEALGRVMNYNQRIVERLEHFLSHHLMVCPQGLPQHKLWLNVNVEERATQSLIDITDSLESLRDVHSELTQLFKSLNEGDSCCTGQFASSFLQQRPANRSPP
;
A
#
# COMPACT_ATOMS: atom_id res chain seq x y z
N MET A 1 -0.29 32.15 25.04
CA MET A 1 -1.29 31.86 23.99
C MET A 1 -0.78 30.67 23.21
N PRO A 2 -1.12 29.42 23.59
CA PRO A 2 -0.70 28.25 22.83
C PRO A 2 -1.57 28.15 21.58
N SER A 3 -0.91 28.14 20.43
CA SER A 3 -1.47 27.99 19.09
C SER A 3 -2.20 26.65 18.98
N ILE A 4 -3.46 26.74 18.59
CA ILE A 4 -4.32 25.61 18.22
C ILE A 4 -3.80 25.07 16.88
N LEU A 5 -2.94 24.06 16.94
CA LEU A 5 -2.55 23.28 15.77
C LEU A 5 -3.72 22.38 15.35
N ASN A 6 -3.88 22.30 14.04
CA ASN A 6 -4.99 21.69 13.32
C ASN A 6 -5.14 20.18 13.68
N PRO A 7 -6.33 19.66 14.00
CA PRO A 7 -6.53 18.25 14.39
C PRO A 7 -6.08 17.22 13.33
N ARG A 8 -5.96 17.63 12.06
CA ARG A 8 -5.48 16.79 10.95
C ARG A 8 -3.99 16.44 11.02
N GLU A 9 -3.19 17.21 11.75
CA GLU A 9 -1.76 16.92 11.94
C GLU A 9 -1.52 15.98 13.13
N LYS A 10 -2.56 15.65 13.91
CA LYS A 10 -2.50 14.83 15.12
C LYS A 10 -2.91 13.36 14.94
N LEU A 11 -3.26 12.93 13.73
CA LEU A 11 -3.72 11.57 13.41
C LEU A 11 -2.81 10.87 12.38
N LEU A 12 -1.50 11.10 12.47
CA LEU A 12 -0.49 10.29 11.78
C LEU A 12 0.20 9.40 12.81
N SER A 13 -0.44 8.27 13.13
CA SER A 13 -0.05 7.33 14.18
C SER A 13 1.27 6.60 13.86
N ASP A 14 2.38 7.14 14.34
CA ASP A 14 3.37 6.52 15.22
C ASP A 14 3.58 4.99 15.18
N MET A 15 4.75 4.53 14.68
CA MET A 15 5.37 3.27 15.11
C MET A 15 6.11 3.53 16.43
N ILE A 16 5.36 3.56 17.54
CA ILE A 16 5.92 3.85 18.85
C ILE A 16 6.20 2.55 19.61
N SER A 17 7.48 2.39 19.99
CA SER A 17 7.87 1.54 21.13
C SER A 17 8.22 2.46 22.29
N MET A 18 7.32 2.58 23.28
CA MET A 18 7.55 3.40 24.47
C MET A 18 7.05 2.67 25.73
N PRO A 19 7.83 2.64 26.82
CA PRO A 19 7.27 2.39 28.14
C PRO A 19 6.43 3.61 28.53
N LYS A 20 5.10 3.51 28.42
CA LYS A 20 4.18 4.57 28.87
C LYS A 20 3.57 4.18 30.21
N PHE A 21 3.76 5.01 31.23
CA PHE A 21 3.12 4.87 32.55
C PHE A 21 1.68 5.35 32.50
N TRP A 22 0.75 4.51 32.04
CA TRP A 22 -0.67 4.72 32.28
C TRP A 22 -1.12 3.63 33.26
N TRP A 23 -1.75 4.05 34.37
CA TRP A 23 -2.27 3.22 35.47
C TRP A 23 -1.25 2.65 36.48
N GLY A 24 -0.39 3.50 37.08
CA GLY A 24 0.26 3.22 38.38
C GLY A 24 1.17 1.98 38.49
N SER A 25 1.35 1.25 37.39
CA SER A 25 2.11 0.02 37.27
C SER A 25 3.00 0.12 36.02
N LYS A 26 4.18 -0.49 36.06
CA LYS A 26 5.10 -0.50 34.90
C LYS A 26 4.46 -1.35 33.80
N SER A 27 3.88 -0.71 32.79
CA SER A 27 3.35 -1.35 31.59
C SER A 27 4.23 -1.06 30.37
N PHE A 28 4.26 -1.99 29.42
CA PHE A 28 4.90 -1.81 28.12
C PHE A 28 3.83 -1.71 27.02
N ILE A 29 4.14 -0.99 25.95
CA ILE A 29 3.30 -0.90 24.75
C ILE A 29 4.21 -0.95 23.52
N PHE A 30 3.92 -1.91 22.62
CA PHE A 30 4.41 -1.94 21.25
C PHE A 30 3.23 -1.62 20.35
N SER A 31 3.36 -0.58 19.51
CA SER A 31 2.31 -0.18 18.59
C SER A 31 2.87 0.02 17.19
N PHE A 32 2.24 -0.63 16.24
CA PHE A 32 2.52 -0.49 14.82
C PHE A 32 1.23 -0.08 14.12
N SER A 33 1.29 0.92 13.26
CA SER A 33 0.18 1.36 12.43
C SER A 33 0.70 1.70 11.04
N LEU A 34 0.38 0.84 10.08
CA LEU A 34 0.85 0.93 8.71
C LEU A 34 -0.34 1.22 7.79
N PRO A 35 -0.56 2.49 7.42
CA PRO A 35 -1.50 2.81 6.36
C PRO A 35 -0.93 2.36 5.01
N PHE A 36 -1.76 1.76 4.17
CA PHE A 36 -1.39 1.27 2.85
C PHE A 36 -2.53 1.45 1.86
N PHE A 37 -2.23 1.28 0.57
CA PHE A 37 -3.27 1.21 -0.46
C PHE A 37 -3.46 -0.22 -0.92
N ALA A 38 -4.70 -0.54 -1.28
CA ALA A 38 -5.07 -1.74 -2.02
C ALA A 38 -5.99 -1.38 -3.18
N ILE A 39 -5.99 -2.21 -4.23
CA ILE A 39 -7.00 -2.15 -5.29
C ILE A 39 -8.18 -3.00 -4.87
N SER A 40 -9.39 -2.48 -5.05
CA SER A 40 -10.62 -3.24 -4.82
C SER A 40 -11.65 -2.95 -5.89
N ALA A 41 -12.32 -4.01 -6.35
CA ALA A 41 -13.50 -3.93 -7.21
C ALA A 41 -14.79 -3.60 -6.43
N GLN A 42 -14.75 -3.65 -5.08
CA GLN A 42 -15.91 -3.51 -4.20
C GLN A 42 -15.95 -2.17 -3.45
N SER A 43 -15.26 -1.13 -3.96
CA SER A 43 -15.10 0.17 -3.29
C SER A 43 -16.40 0.90 -2.94
N ARG A 44 -17.52 0.48 -3.53
CA ARG A 44 -18.87 0.98 -3.21
C ARG A 44 -19.50 0.35 -1.96
N GLN A 45 -18.89 -0.67 -1.36
CA GLN A 45 -19.41 -1.35 -0.18
C GLN A 45 -19.02 -0.67 1.16
N ASP A 46 -17.94 0.13 1.20
CA ASP A 46 -17.63 0.92 2.39
C ASP A 46 -18.48 2.19 2.46
N THR A 47 -19.63 2.08 3.12
CA THR A 47 -20.60 3.17 3.31
C THR A 47 -20.35 3.99 4.58
N ARG A 48 -19.30 3.68 5.34
CA ARG A 48 -19.01 4.37 6.61
C ARG A 48 -18.64 5.82 6.32
N THR A 49 -19.44 6.73 6.86
CA THR A 49 -19.25 8.18 6.72
C THR A 49 -19.15 8.83 8.08
N TYR A 50 -18.36 9.90 8.19
CA TYR A 50 -18.43 10.78 9.35
C TYR A 50 -19.82 11.40 9.39
N SER A 51 -20.50 11.22 10.52
CA SER A 51 -21.91 11.59 10.73
C SER A 51 -22.20 13.07 10.47
N ASP A 52 -21.18 13.93 10.55
CA ASP A 52 -21.34 15.38 10.45
C ASP A 52 -21.09 15.95 9.04
N GLU A 53 -20.43 15.21 8.14
CA GLU A 53 -20.02 15.77 6.82
C GLU A 53 -20.31 14.85 5.62
N LYS A 54 -20.93 13.67 5.81
CA LYS A 54 -21.04 12.61 4.77
C LYS A 54 -19.70 12.27 4.09
N ARG A 55 -18.57 12.66 4.68
CA ARG A 55 -17.24 12.32 4.18
C ARG A 55 -16.97 10.85 4.49
N ARG A 56 -16.51 10.11 3.49
CA ARG A 56 -16.10 8.72 3.65
C ARG A 56 -15.01 8.63 4.73
N LEU A 57 -15.10 7.60 5.56
CA LEU A 57 -14.12 7.35 6.62
C LEU A 57 -12.73 7.06 6.05
N ARG A 58 -12.67 6.45 4.86
CA ARG A 58 -11.44 6.08 4.15
C ARG A 58 -11.33 6.81 2.83
N SER A 59 -10.09 7.14 2.46
CA SER A 59 -9.79 7.64 1.12
C SER A 59 -10.06 6.55 0.09
N CYS A 60 -10.80 6.91 -0.95
CA CYS A 60 -11.15 6.01 -2.05
C CYS A 60 -11.01 6.79 -3.36
N TYR A 61 -10.18 6.29 -4.27
CA TYR A 61 -9.90 6.94 -5.54
C TYR A 61 -10.28 6.03 -6.68
N ASP A 62 -11.11 6.53 -7.59
CA ASP A 62 -11.51 5.83 -8.80
C ASP A 62 -10.28 5.49 -9.67
N LEU A 63 -10.16 4.24 -10.11
CA LEU A 63 -9.11 3.74 -11.00
C LEU A 63 -9.68 3.21 -12.33
N SER A 64 -10.98 3.41 -12.62
CA SER A 64 -11.60 2.96 -13.87
C SER A 64 -10.89 3.47 -15.13
N PHE A 65 -10.26 4.65 -15.04
CA PHE A 65 -9.45 5.25 -16.10
C PHE A 65 -8.19 4.44 -16.46
N LEU A 66 -7.78 3.44 -15.65
CA LEU A 66 -6.64 2.58 -16.00
C LEU A 66 -6.96 1.66 -17.20
N HIS A 67 -8.25 1.49 -17.52
CA HIS A 67 -8.75 0.68 -18.64
C HIS A 67 -8.12 -0.72 -18.70
N LEU A 68 -7.99 -1.37 -17.54
CA LEU A 68 -7.44 -2.74 -17.40
C LEU A 68 -8.38 -3.84 -17.94
N GLY A 69 -9.29 -3.50 -18.86
CA GLY A 69 -10.36 -4.38 -19.33
C GLY A 69 -9.81 -5.70 -19.87
N ALA A 70 -10.11 -6.79 -19.15
CA ALA A 70 -10.01 -8.19 -19.58
C ALA A 70 -8.73 -8.59 -20.35
N SER A 71 -7.57 -8.03 -20.01
CA SER A 71 -6.31 -8.69 -20.33
C SER A 71 -6.14 -9.84 -19.34
N GLU A 72 -6.69 -10.99 -19.73
CA GLU A 72 -6.67 -12.27 -19.01
C GLU A 72 -7.63 -12.31 -17.81
N THR A 73 -8.73 -13.03 -18.01
CA THR A 73 -9.47 -13.72 -16.94
C THR A 73 -8.50 -14.31 -15.94
N ASP A 74 -8.35 -13.63 -14.82
CA ASP A 74 -8.02 -14.30 -13.58
C ASP A 74 -9.18 -15.27 -13.30
N PRO A 75 -8.96 -16.59 -13.21
CA PRO A 75 -10.03 -17.56 -12.97
C PRO A 75 -10.77 -17.34 -11.64
N TYR A 76 -10.33 -16.40 -10.81
CA TYR A 76 -10.99 -15.99 -9.57
C TYR A 76 -12.24 -15.12 -9.74
N PHE A 77 -12.56 -14.60 -10.93
CA PHE A 77 -13.70 -13.67 -11.12
C PHE A 77 -14.82 -14.16 -12.04
N SER A 78 -14.84 -15.44 -12.41
CA SER A 78 -15.84 -15.97 -13.33
C SER A 78 -16.71 -17.05 -12.72
N GLU A 79 -17.68 -16.65 -11.88
CA GLU A 79 -19.02 -17.28 -11.78
C GLU A 79 -20.05 -16.27 -11.24
N GLU A 80 -20.32 -15.17 -11.95
CA GLU A 80 -21.65 -14.53 -11.87
C GLU A 80 -21.94 -13.65 -13.08
N ASN A 81 -23.09 -13.91 -13.72
CA ASN A 81 -23.56 -13.26 -14.94
C ASN A 81 -24.15 -11.86 -14.66
N ASP A 82 -23.33 -10.91 -14.24
CA ASP A 82 -23.73 -9.50 -14.16
C ASP A 82 -22.73 -8.60 -14.94
N PRO A 83 -23.21 -7.47 -15.52
CA PRO A 83 -22.47 -6.72 -16.53
C PRO A 83 -21.12 -6.18 -16.00
N PRO A 84 -20.10 -6.06 -16.87
CA PRO A 84 -18.72 -5.79 -16.45
C PRO A 84 -18.53 -4.29 -16.23
N ASP A 85 -19.10 -3.75 -15.16
CA ASP A 85 -18.78 -2.41 -14.69
C ASP A 85 -17.85 -2.53 -13.47
N HIS A 86 -16.70 -3.18 -13.69
CA HIS A 86 -15.63 -3.34 -12.70
C HIS A 86 -14.96 -1.99 -12.42
N ASN A 87 -15.67 -1.13 -11.70
CA ASN A 87 -15.12 0.13 -11.20
C ASN A 87 -14.09 -0.18 -10.11
N ILE A 88 -12.86 -0.48 -10.53
CA ILE A 88 -11.73 -0.64 -9.64
C ILE A 88 -11.41 0.68 -8.94
N SER A 89 -11.01 0.63 -7.68
CA SER A 89 -10.61 1.82 -6.94
C SER A 89 -9.43 1.52 -6.03
N LEU A 90 -8.64 2.55 -5.79
CA LEU A 90 -7.59 2.59 -4.79
C LEU A 90 -8.21 2.93 -3.44
N ILE A 91 -8.14 2.01 -2.47
CA ILE A 91 -8.69 2.20 -1.13
C ILE A 91 -7.55 2.25 -0.12
N GLU A 92 -7.63 3.19 0.81
CA GLU A 92 -6.73 3.26 1.96
C GLU A 92 -7.13 2.25 3.03
N GLY A 93 -6.22 1.34 3.38
CA GLY A 93 -6.33 0.39 4.49
C GLY A 93 -5.32 0.69 5.58
N VAL A 94 -5.55 0.09 6.76
CA VAL A 94 -4.61 0.15 7.88
C VAL A 94 -4.35 -1.26 8.42
N CYS A 95 -3.08 -1.60 8.57
CA CYS A 95 -2.64 -2.71 9.41
C CYS A 95 -2.17 -2.12 10.74
N SER A 96 -2.91 -2.38 11.82
CA SER A 96 -2.61 -1.86 13.15
C SER A 96 -2.50 -2.97 14.18
N VAL A 97 -1.41 -2.97 14.93
CA VAL A 97 -1.14 -3.93 16.00
C VAL A 97 -0.76 -3.17 17.26
N VAL A 98 -1.35 -3.56 18.38
CA VAL A 98 -0.99 -3.08 19.72
C VAL A 98 -0.74 -4.27 20.63
N VAL A 99 0.47 -4.39 21.16
CA VAL A 99 0.84 -5.38 22.16
C VAL A 99 1.17 -4.67 23.46
N THR A 100 0.43 -4.97 24.53
CA THR A 100 0.55 -4.28 25.81
C THR A 100 0.45 -5.23 26.99
N GLY A 101 1.11 -4.92 28.09
CA GLY A 101 1.09 -5.78 29.27
C GLY A 101 1.86 -5.24 30.45
N GLN A 102 1.76 -5.94 31.58
CA GLN A 102 2.52 -5.66 32.80
C GLN A 102 3.81 -6.49 32.87
N SER A 103 3.85 -7.65 32.21
CA SER A 103 5.03 -8.53 32.17
C SER A 103 5.00 -9.43 30.93
N THR A 104 6.06 -10.22 30.72
CA THR A 104 6.11 -11.25 29.67
C THR A 104 5.10 -12.38 29.87
N GLN A 105 4.52 -12.52 31.07
CA GLN A 105 3.51 -13.53 31.41
C GLN A 105 2.08 -12.96 31.37
N TYR A 106 1.92 -11.65 31.56
CA TYR A 106 0.63 -10.97 31.60
C TYR A 106 0.60 -9.84 30.58
N TRP A 107 0.16 -10.18 29.37
CA TRP A 107 0.06 -9.27 28.24
C TRP A 107 -1.11 -9.66 27.33
N THR A 108 -1.49 -8.73 26.47
CA THR A 108 -2.52 -8.89 25.46
C THR A 108 -2.07 -8.23 24.16
N ALA A 109 -2.57 -8.74 23.05
CA ALA A 109 -2.41 -8.12 21.75
C ALA A 109 -3.78 -7.83 21.14
N VAL A 110 -3.86 -6.72 20.42
CA VAL A 110 -5.00 -6.33 19.62
C VAL A 110 -4.51 -6.08 18.21
N CYS A 111 -5.06 -6.82 17.26
CA CYS A 111 -4.69 -6.75 15.85
C CYS A 111 -5.92 -6.30 15.07
N LEU A 112 -5.84 -5.08 14.52
CA LEU A 112 -6.86 -4.44 13.72
C LEU A 112 -6.32 -4.35 12.30
N ASN A 113 -6.57 -5.39 11.53
CA ASN A 113 -6.18 -5.46 10.13
C ASN A 113 -7.41 -5.25 9.27
N ASP A 114 -7.29 -4.39 8.27
CA ASP A 114 -8.33 -4.28 7.27
C ASP A 114 -8.22 -5.44 6.28
N ASP A 115 -9.25 -6.29 6.25
CA ASP A 115 -9.42 -7.32 5.22
C ASP A 115 -9.95 -6.67 3.94
N LEU A 116 -9.10 -5.87 3.31
CA LEU A 116 -9.39 -5.27 2.01
C LEU A 116 -9.26 -6.27 0.86
N TYR A 117 -8.64 -7.42 1.11
CA TYR A 117 -8.17 -8.33 0.08
C TYR A 117 -8.86 -9.71 0.03
N ASP A 118 -9.69 -10.09 1.01
CA ASP A 118 -10.33 -11.41 0.96
C ASP A 118 -11.81 -11.36 1.31
N GLY A 119 -12.64 -11.57 0.29
CA GLY A 119 -13.97 -12.15 0.47
C GLY A 119 -13.95 -13.67 0.65
N ILE A 120 -12.77 -14.30 0.79
CA ILE A 120 -12.63 -15.76 0.74
C ILE A 120 -11.97 -16.39 1.99
N ASP A 121 -11.19 -15.68 2.82
CA ASP A 121 -10.34 -16.40 3.81
C ASP A 121 -10.48 -16.04 5.29
N GLU A 122 -11.42 -15.20 5.71
CA GLU A 122 -11.90 -15.23 7.09
C GLU A 122 -13.43 -15.12 7.12
N PRO A 123 -14.17 -16.14 7.61
CA PRO A 123 -15.58 -15.97 7.87
C PRO A 123 -15.71 -14.86 8.91
N ARG A 124 -16.19 -13.69 8.47
CA ARG A 124 -16.80 -12.74 9.40
C ARG A 124 -17.80 -13.55 10.18
N LEU A 125 -17.58 -13.73 11.48
CA LEU A 125 -18.44 -14.51 12.36
C LEU A 125 -19.89 -14.20 12.00
N SER A 126 -20.54 -15.17 11.36
CA SER A 126 -21.97 -15.12 11.12
C SER A 126 -22.58 -14.90 12.52
N PRO A 127 -23.51 -13.97 12.71
CA PRO A 127 -24.09 -13.72 14.04
C PRO A 127 -24.81 -14.94 14.63
N GLU A 128 -24.93 -16.02 13.85
CA GLU A 128 -25.65 -17.26 14.15
C GLU A 128 -24.72 -18.50 14.26
N ASP A 129 -23.41 -18.38 14.00
CA ASP A 129 -22.50 -19.52 14.17
C ASP A 129 -22.08 -19.65 15.65
N ASP A 130 -22.49 -20.77 16.23
CA ASP A 130 -22.36 -21.14 17.64
C ASP A 130 -20.99 -20.76 18.24
N MET A 131 -21.02 -19.90 19.26
CA MET A 131 -19.87 -19.48 20.08
C MET A 131 -19.16 -20.64 20.84
N GLU A 132 -19.54 -21.89 20.59
CA GLU A 132 -19.09 -23.07 21.33
C GLU A 132 -17.95 -23.84 20.64
N GLN A 133 -17.50 -23.43 19.43
CA GLN A 133 -16.40 -24.10 18.71
C GLN A 133 -15.20 -23.20 18.33
N LEU A 134 -15.12 -21.95 18.79
CA LEU A 134 -13.87 -21.20 18.68
C LEU A 134 -12.87 -21.72 19.72
N ASP A 135 -12.05 -22.69 19.34
CA ASP A 135 -10.72 -22.82 19.95
C ASP A 135 -10.01 -21.47 19.77
N VAL A 136 -9.93 -20.75 20.88
CA VAL A 136 -9.52 -19.35 21.04
C VAL A 136 -8.04 -19.19 20.70
N VAL A 137 -7.68 -19.30 19.42
CA VAL A 137 -6.32 -19.13 18.94
C VAL A 137 -6.27 -17.97 17.97
N ASP A 138 -5.45 -16.98 18.30
CA ASP A 138 -5.22 -15.80 17.50
C ASP A 138 -4.80 -16.17 16.06
N PRO A 139 -5.38 -15.56 15.00
CA PRO A 139 -5.02 -15.84 13.60
C PRO A 139 -3.53 -15.70 13.31
N ILE A 140 -2.85 -14.81 14.02
CA ILE A 140 -1.39 -14.62 13.93
C ILE A 140 -0.68 -15.86 14.47
N VAL A 141 -1.15 -16.43 15.59
CA VAL A 141 -0.62 -17.67 16.17
C VAL A 141 -0.92 -18.87 15.27
N LEU A 142 -2.11 -18.95 14.69
CA LEU A 142 -2.50 -20.00 13.74
C LEU A 142 -1.60 -20.00 12.50
N LYS A 143 -1.35 -18.84 11.90
CA LYS A 143 -0.45 -18.68 10.75
C LYS A 143 1.01 -19.01 11.05
N MET A 144 1.41 -18.99 12.33
CA MET A 144 2.81 -19.17 12.74
C MET A 144 3.22 -20.60 13.05
N GLY A 145 2.27 -21.52 13.26
CA GLY A 145 2.51 -22.94 13.61
C GLY A 145 3.12 -23.16 15.01
N THR A 146 4.02 -22.29 15.46
CA THR A 146 4.55 -22.21 16.83
C THR A 146 4.30 -20.82 17.42
N PRO A 147 3.59 -20.71 18.56
CA PRO A 147 3.28 -19.41 19.13
C PRO A 147 4.55 -18.70 19.63
N PRO A 148 4.71 -17.40 19.34
CA PRO A 148 5.76 -16.60 19.97
C PRO A 148 5.55 -16.56 21.49
N LYS A 149 6.64 -16.68 22.26
CA LYS A 149 6.57 -16.85 23.72
C LYS A 149 6.65 -15.52 24.45
N SER A 150 7.31 -14.51 23.88
CA SER A 150 7.36 -13.17 24.46
C SER A 150 6.52 -12.16 23.68
N PRO A 151 6.01 -11.11 24.35
CA PRO A 151 5.27 -10.03 23.70
C PRO A 151 6.11 -9.30 22.63
N ARG A 152 7.45 -9.31 22.75
CA ARG A 152 8.35 -8.71 21.75
C ARG A 152 8.41 -9.55 20.49
N ALA A 153 8.58 -10.86 20.64
CA ALA A 153 8.56 -11.79 19.51
C ALA A 153 7.20 -11.76 18.81
N TYR A 154 6.10 -11.71 19.58
CA TYR A 154 4.75 -11.56 19.03
C TYR A 154 4.62 -10.25 18.25
N ALA A 155 5.06 -9.12 18.83
CA ALA A 155 4.99 -7.81 18.17
C ALA A 155 5.73 -7.81 16.82
N LEU A 156 6.94 -8.36 16.75
CA LEU A 156 7.70 -8.49 15.50
C LEU A 156 7.00 -9.40 14.50
N ALA A 157 6.46 -10.52 14.96
CA ALA A 157 5.80 -11.48 14.09
C ALA A 157 4.49 -10.91 13.52
N ALA A 158 3.71 -10.19 14.32
CA ALA A 158 2.51 -9.49 13.88
C ALA A 158 2.82 -8.37 12.87
N LEU A 159 3.90 -7.60 13.10
CA LEU A 159 4.40 -6.61 12.14
C LEU A 159 4.82 -7.27 10.82
N ALA A 160 5.58 -8.38 10.88
CA ALA A 160 6.01 -9.12 9.70
C ALA A 160 4.81 -9.60 8.87
N THR A 161 3.81 -10.23 9.51
CA THR A 161 2.57 -10.67 8.83
C THR A 161 1.82 -9.50 8.19
N GLY A 162 1.76 -8.36 8.87
CA GLY A 162 1.15 -7.15 8.31
C GLY A 162 1.89 -6.61 7.09
N LEU A 163 3.23 -6.58 7.15
CA LEU A 163 4.08 -6.10 6.05
C LEU A 163 4.00 -6.97 4.81
N VAL A 164 3.93 -8.29 4.95
CA VAL A 164 3.72 -9.20 3.80
C VAL A 164 2.45 -8.82 3.05
N LYS A 165 1.32 -8.66 3.75
CA LYS A 165 0.05 -8.22 3.14
C LYS A 165 0.19 -6.87 2.43
N VAL A 166 0.89 -5.93 3.04
CA VAL A 166 1.13 -4.59 2.46
C VAL A 166 1.97 -4.69 1.19
N VAL A 167 3.04 -5.49 1.20
CA VAL A 167 3.89 -5.72 0.03
C VAL A 167 3.08 -6.30 -1.12
N ASP A 168 2.27 -7.33 -0.87
CA ASP A 168 1.45 -7.97 -1.90
C ASP A 168 0.49 -6.96 -2.54
N CYS A 169 -0.24 -6.18 -1.72
CA CYS A 169 -1.14 -5.14 -2.22
C CYS A 169 -0.41 -4.09 -3.10
N HIS A 170 0.81 -3.70 -2.72
CA HIS A 170 1.58 -2.70 -3.47
C HIS A 170 2.20 -3.27 -4.76
N LYS A 171 2.53 -4.56 -4.80
CA LYS A 171 2.92 -5.26 -6.03
C LYS A 171 1.77 -5.32 -7.02
N ASP A 172 0.56 -5.67 -6.56
CA ASP A 172 -0.63 -5.68 -7.43
C ASP A 172 -0.96 -4.30 -7.99
N ILE A 173 -0.81 -3.26 -7.16
CA ILE A 173 -0.92 -1.87 -7.62
C ILE A 173 0.14 -1.60 -8.70
N GLN A 174 1.40 -1.92 -8.44
CA GLN A 174 2.47 -1.72 -9.41
C GLN A 174 2.18 -2.40 -10.75
N ASP A 175 1.76 -3.66 -10.72
CA ASP A 175 1.45 -4.45 -11.93
C ASP A 175 0.25 -3.89 -12.67
N SER A 176 -0.78 -3.44 -11.95
CA SER A 176 -1.93 -2.74 -12.53
C SER A 176 -1.51 -1.44 -13.23
N PHE A 177 -0.66 -0.62 -12.60
CA PHE A 177 -0.16 0.62 -13.19
C PHE A 177 0.74 0.36 -14.40
N ARG A 178 1.59 -0.67 -14.35
CA ARG A 178 2.44 -1.08 -15.47
C ARG A 178 1.61 -1.59 -16.65
N THR A 179 0.61 -2.42 -16.38
CA THR A 179 -0.30 -2.94 -17.42
C THR A 179 -1.03 -1.79 -18.10
N SER A 180 -1.59 -0.86 -17.33
CA SER A 180 -2.24 0.34 -17.85
C SER A 180 -1.29 1.21 -18.70
N PHE A 181 -0.04 1.38 -18.27
CA PHE A 181 0.97 2.11 -19.03
C PHE A 181 1.24 1.47 -20.39
N ASN A 182 1.45 0.15 -20.43
CA ASN A 182 1.74 -0.58 -21.67
C ASN A 182 0.55 -0.57 -22.65
N LEU A 183 -0.68 -0.46 -22.14
CA LEU A 183 -1.89 -0.32 -22.96
C LEU A 183 -1.98 1.06 -23.64
N HIS A 184 -1.58 2.13 -22.95
CA HIS A 184 -1.73 3.51 -23.44
C HIS A 184 -0.48 4.06 -24.11
N VAL A 185 0.68 3.50 -23.80
CA VAL A 185 1.99 3.88 -24.37
C VAL A 185 2.60 2.64 -25.02
N PRO A 186 2.15 2.24 -26.22
CA PRO A 186 2.72 1.08 -26.90
C PRO A 186 4.16 1.37 -27.30
N SER A 187 5.09 0.57 -26.81
CA SER A 187 6.43 0.44 -27.40
C SER A 187 6.28 -0.09 -28.84
N SER A 188 6.93 0.56 -29.79
CA SER A 188 6.76 0.40 -31.24
C SER A 188 6.73 -1.05 -31.76
N GLU A 189 5.92 -1.24 -32.81
CA GLU A 189 5.82 -2.39 -33.74
C GLU A 189 5.27 -3.70 -33.13
N HIS A 190 3.94 -3.87 -33.24
CA HIS A 190 3.17 -5.14 -33.30
C HIS A 190 2.06 -5.37 -32.27
N SER A 191 1.78 -4.42 -31.38
CA SER A 191 0.59 -4.51 -30.53
C SER A 191 -0.63 -3.92 -31.25
N SER A 192 -1.55 -4.75 -31.73
CA SER A 192 -2.91 -4.29 -31.98
C SER A 192 -3.56 -4.00 -30.62
N SER A 193 -3.30 -2.80 -30.09
CA SER A 193 -4.05 -2.26 -28.96
C SER A 193 -5.53 -2.35 -29.31
N GLY A 194 -6.35 -2.93 -28.43
CA GLY A 194 -7.79 -2.77 -28.50
C GLY A 194 -8.14 -1.27 -28.63
N ASP A 195 -9.25 -0.96 -29.30
CA ASP A 195 -9.67 0.41 -29.61
C ASP A 195 -9.92 1.25 -28.34
N ILE A 196 -8.87 1.82 -27.74
CA ILE A 196 -8.98 2.85 -26.72
C ILE A 196 -9.43 4.12 -27.43
N SER A 197 -10.59 4.64 -27.04
CA SER A 197 -11.13 5.85 -27.65
C SER A 197 -10.27 7.07 -27.31
N PRO A 198 -10.25 8.12 -28.16
CA PRO A 198 -9.50 9.34 -27.88
C PRO A 198 -9.87 10.02 -26.55
N SER A 199 -11.14 9.90 -26.13
CA SER A 199 -11.61 10.41 -24.83
C SER A 199 -11.02 9.64 -23.64
N GLN A 200 -10.81 8.33 -23.79
CA GLN A 200 -10.19 7.49 -22.75
C GLN A 200 -8.70 7.81 -22.60
N VAL A 201 -7.98 7.99 -23.72
CA VAL A 201 -6.58 8.44 -23.70
C VAL A 201 -6.45 9.79 -22.97
N GLN A 202 -7.30 10.76 -23.32
CA GLN A 202 -7.26 12.08 -22.68
C GLN A 202 -7.57 12.02 -21.17
N GLU A 203 -8.49 11.14 -20.76
CA GLU A 203 -8.78 10.93 -19.34
C GLU A 203 -7.61 10.27 -18.61
N TRP A 204 -7.01 9.25 -19.24
CA TRP A 204 -5.83 8.55 -18.73
C TRP A 204 -4.65 9.50 -18.56
N ASP A 205 -4.30 10.29 -19.58
CA ASP A 205 -3.19 11.27 -19.56
C ASP A 205 -3.31 12.25 -18.38
N LYS A 206 -4.55 12.59 -18.02
CA LYS A 206 -4.82 13.50 -16.90
C LYS A 206 -4.75 12.81 -15.54
N LYS A 207 -5.37 11.63 -15.39
CA LYS A 207 -5.57 10.98 -14.10
C LYS A 207 -4.41 10.07 -13.69
N TYR A 208 -3.75 9.43 -14.65
CA TYR A 208 -2.67 8.47 -14.40
C TYR A 208 -1.48 9.06 -13.63
N PRO A 209 -0.89 10.21 -14.02
CA PRO A 209 0.23 10.78 -13.26
C PRO A 209 -0.16 11.13 -11.81
N GLU A 210 -1.38 11.64 -11.59
CA GLU A 210 -1.86 11.99 -10.25
C GLU A 210 -2.00 10.75 -9.36
N ALA A 211 -2.63 9.70 -9.89
CA ALA A 211 -2.84 8.45 -9.16
C ALA A 211 -1.51 7.73 -8.87
N LEU A 212 -0.60 7.69 -9.86
CA LEU A 212 0.73 7.10 -9.71
C LEU A 212 1.54 7.85 -8.65
N GLY A 213 1.55 9.19 -8.71
CA GLY A 213 2.22 10.02 -7.71
C GLY A 213 1.68 9.81 -6.29
N ARG A 214 0.37 9.57 -6.14
CA ARG A 214 -0.25 9.25 -4.85
C ARG A 214 0.23 7.91 -4.30
N VAL A 215 0.24 6.85 -5.12
CA VAL A 215 0.76 5.53 -4.72
C VAL A 215 2.23 5.61 -4.33
N MET A 216 3.05 6.27 -5.16
CA MET A 216 4.47 6.47 -4.90
C MET A 216 4.71 7.15 -3.55
N ASN A 217 3.96 8.22 -3.24
CA ASN A 217 4.10 8.94 -1.98
C ASN A 217 3.77 8.06 -0.77
N TYR A 218 2.71 7.25 -0.86
CA TYR A 218 2.33 6.34 0.21
C TYR A 218 3.36 5.23 0.41
N ASN A 219 3.80 4.57 -0.66
CA ASN A 219 4.82 3.53 -0.57
C ASN A 219 6.13 4.08 0.04
N GLN A 220 6.57 5.26 -0.41
CA GLN A 220 7.75 5.94 0.14
C GLN A 220 7.64 6.19 1.64
N ARG A 221 6.48 6.62 2.13
CA ARG A 221 6.25 6.83 3.58
C ARG A 221 6.34 5.54 4.38
N ILE A 222 5.91 4.41 3.81
CA ILE A 222 6.02 3.10 4.48
C ILE A 222 7.50 2.71 4.56
N VAL A 223 8.23 2.84 3.45
CA VAL A 223 9.69 2.60 3.39
C VAL A 223 10.43 3.42 4.44
N GLU A 224 10.23 4.75 4.46
CA GLU A 224 10.89 5.66 5.41
C GLU A 224 10.61 5.30 6.87
N ARG A 225 9.36 4.93 7.18
CA ARG A 225 8.98 4.52 8.55
C ARG A 225 9.64 3.21 8.95
N LEU A 226 9.70 2.26 8.03
CA LEU A 226 10.29 0.95 8.29
C LEU A 226 11.81 1.07 8.44
N GLU A 227 12.47 1.85 7.58
CA GLU A 227 13.88 2.21 7.72
C GLU A 227 14.17 2.88 9.05
N HIS A 228 13.33 3.84 9.46
CA HIS A 228 13.45 4.50 10.76
C HIS A 228 13.31 3.49 11.90
N PHE A 229 12.35 2.58 11.84
CA PHE A 229 12.15 1.52 12.83
C PHE A 229 13.38 0.61 12.94
N LEU A 230 13.89 0.10 11.82
CA LEU A 230 15.06 -0.78 11.83
C LEU A 230 16.32 -0.08 12.37
N SER A 231 16.54 1.18 11.98
CA SER A 231 17.74 1.94 12.35
C SER A 231 17.70 2.53 13.77
N HIS A 232 16.55 3.02 14.23
CA HIS A 232 16.44 3.76 15.50
C HIS A 232 15.77 2.96 16.63
N HIS A 233 14.76 2.13 16.31
CA HIS A 233 14.01 1.39 17.33
C HIS A 233 14.55 -0.02 17.56
N LEU A 234 15.00 -0.72 16.52
CA LEU A 234 15.70 -2.00 16.65
C LEU A 234 17.21 -1.82 16.75
N MET A 235 17.76 -0.81 16.06
CA MET A 235 19.20 -0.63 15.88
C MET A 235 19.84 -1.92 15.35
N VAL A 236 19.36 -2.39 14.19
CA VAL A 236 19.81 -3.65 13.60
C VAL A 236 21.29 -3.54 13.20
N CYS A 237 22.12 -4.47 13.67
CA CYS A 237 23.53 -4.54 13.32
C CYS A 237 23.76 -5.22 11.97
N PRO A 238 24.99 -5.19 11.40
CA PRO A 238 25.28 -5.88 10.14
C PRO A 238 25.00 -7.38 10.13
N GLN A 239 24.88 -8.02 11.30
CA GLN A 239 24.51 -9.43 11.46
C GLN A 239 22.99 -9.65 11.50
N GLY A 240 22.17 -8.61 11.31
CA GLY A 240 20.71 -8.70 11.34
C GLY A 240 20.11 -8.74 12.76
N LEU A 241 20.90 -8.48 13.81
CA LEU A 241 20.44 -8.59 15.20
C LEU A 241 20.08 -7.23 15.81
N PRO A 242 18.99 -7.13 16.60
CA PRO A 242 18.63 -5.89 17.28
C PRO A 242 19.63 -5.54 18.39
N GLN A 243 20.10 -4.29 18.42
CA GLN A 243 21.00 -3.79 19.47
C GLN A 243 20.28 -2.94 20.52
N HIS A 244 19.08 -2.43 20.21
CA HIS A 244 18.37 -1.57 21.13
C HIS A 244 17.95 -2.34 22.40
N LYS A 245 18.09 -1.71 23.56
CA LYS A 245 17.90 -2.35 24.89
C LYS A 245 16.54 -3.04 25.05
N LEU A 246 15.48 -2.48 24.44
CA LEU A 246 14.14 -3.07 24.48
C LEU A 246 14.05 -4.39 23.70
N TRP A 247 14.91 -4.62 22.71
CA TRP A 247 14.87 -5.77 21.79
C TRP A 247 16.03 -6.75 21.99
N LEU A 248 16.94 -6.47 22.93
CA LEU A 248 18.01 -7.40 23.30
C LEU A 248 17.46 -8.78 23.66
N ASN A 249 18.15 -9.81 23.17
CA ASN A 249 17.85 -11.23 23.36
C ASN A 249 16.52 -11.70 22.75
N VAL A 250 15.81 -10.88 21.96
CA VAL A 250 14.60 -11.35 21.25
C VAL A 250 14.94 -12.46 20.25
N ASN A 251 16.14 -12.43 19.68
CA ASN A 251 16.70 -13.42 18.76
C ASN A 251 16.93 -14.81 19.38
N VAL A 252 16.81 -14.96 20.70
CA VAL A 252 16.81 -16.28 21.36
C VAL A 252 15.55 -17.08 20.97
N GLU A 253 14.47 -16.39 20.60
CA GLU A 253 13.28 -17.00 20.02
C GLU A 253 13.46 -17.14 18.50
N GLU A 254 13.52 -18.37 18.01
CA GLU A 254 13.70 -18.69 16.58
C GLU A 254 12.74 -17.90 15.68
N ARG A 255 11.46 -17.82 16.06
CA ARG A 255 10.44 -17.09 15.30
C ARG A 255 10.70 -15.58 15.25
N ALA A 256 11.29 -14.98 16.28
CA ALA A 256 11.63 -13.57 16.24
C ALA A 256 12.74 -13.29 15.24
N THR A 257 13.72 -14.18 15.13
CA THR A 257 14.77 -14.11 14.10
C THR A 257 14.17 -14.20 12.71
N GLN A 258 13.28 -15.16 12.45
CA GLN A 258 12.58 -15.24 11.17
C GLN A 258 11.76 -13.98 10.90
N SER A 259 11.05 -13.45 11.89
CA SER A 259 10.24 -12.24 11.71
C SER A 259 11.10 -11.01 11.38
N LEU A 260 12.32 -10.91 11.91
CA LEU A 260 13.26 -9.85 11.55
C LEU A 260 13.75 -9.97 10.10
N ILE A 261 13.96 -11.19 9.62
CA ILE A 261 14.27 -11.47 8.21
C ILE A 261 13.07 -11.05 7.35
N ASP A 262 11.88 -11.54 7.66
CA ASP A 262 10.63 -11.24 6.93
C ASP A 262 10.37 -9.72 6.84
N ILE A 263 10.63 -8.97 7.92
CA ILE A 263 10.53 -7.50 7.95
C ILE A 263 11.55 -6.85 6.99
N THR A 264 12.79 -7.35 6.98
CA THR A 264 13.86 -6.81 6.13
C THR A 264 13.58 -7.10 4.66
N ASP A 265 13.14 -8.32 4.34
CA ASP A 265 12.77 -8.72 2.99
C ASP A 265 11.55 -7.93 2.48
N SER A 266 10.60 -7.63 3.37
CA SER A 266 9.47 -6.76 3.06
C SER A 266 9.92 -5.33 2.75
N LEU A 267 10.91 -4.79 3.50
CA LEU A 267 11.48 -3.47 3.21
C LEU A 267 12.11 -3.41 1.82
N GLU A 268 12.95 -4.41 1.48
CA GLU A 268 13.56 -4.44 0.15
C GLU A 268 12.51 -4.59 -0.96
N SER A 269 11.49 -5.44 -0.75
CA SER A 269 10.39 -5.55 -1.70
C SER A 269 9.64 -4.23 -1.90
N LEU A 270 9.38 -3.45 -0.85
CA LEU A 270 8.74 -2.14 -0.97
C LEU A 270 9.64 -1.12 -1.71
N ARG A 271 10.96 -1.19 -1.53
CA ARG A 271 11.92 -0.36 -2.28
C ARG A 271 11.95 -0.74 -3.76
N ASP A 272 11.91 -2.02 -4.09
CA ASP A 272 11.82 -2.49 -5.47
C ASP A 272 10.53 -1.98 -6.13
N VAL A 273 9.39 -2.11 -5.46
CA VAL A 273 8.11 -1.53 -5.90
C VAL A 273 8.25 -0.02 -6.12
N HIS A 274 8.87 0.71 -5.18
CA HIS A 274 9.06 2.15 -5.32
C HIS A 274 9.92 2.53 -6.53
N SER A 275 11.01 1.76 -6.77
CA SER A 275 11.89 1.95 -7.91
C SER A 275 11.14 1.78 -9.23
N GLU A 276 10.33 0.73 -9.34
CA GLU A 276 9.52 0.44 -10.53
C GLU A 276 8.45 1.51 -10.79
N LEU A 277 7.73 1.93 -9.76
CA LEU A 277 6.76 3.03 -9.88
C LEU A 277 7.46 4.34 -10.32
N THR A 278 8.67 4.60 -9.81
CA THR A 278 9.48 5.76 -10.20
C THR A 278 9.91 5.68 -11.66
N GLN A 279 10.25 4.48 -12.15
CA GLN A 279 10.59 4.26 -13.56
C GLN A 279 9.38 4.53 -14.46
N LEU A 280 8.20 4.01 -14.11
CA LEU A 280 6.95 4.32 -14.84
C LEU A 280 6.70 5.83 -14.91
N PHE A 281 6.87 6.53 -13.79
CA PHE A 281 6.68 7.98 -13.75
C PHE A 281 7.70 8.74 -14.62
N LYS A 282 8.96 8.28 -14.69
CA LYS A 282 9.97 8.88 -15.58
C LYS A 282 9.65 8.65 -17.05
N SER A 283 9.30 7.42 -17.42
CA SER A 283 8.95 7.06 -18.80
C SER A 283 7.78 7.89 -19.35
N LEU A 284 6.82 8.23 -18.49
CA LEU A 284 5.71 9.14 -18.84
C LEU A 284 6.22 10.54 -19.26
N ASN A 285 7.19 11.09 -18.51
CA ASN A 285 7.72 12.42 -18.77
C ASN A 285 8.74 12.46 -19.93
N GLU A 286 9.42 11.34 -20.20
CA GLU A 286 10.36 11.22 -21.32
C GLU A 286 9.63 11.07 -22.67
N GLY A 287 8.45 10.42 -22.69
CA GLY A 287 7.58 10.32 -23.87
C GLY A 287 7.10 11.67 -24.43
N ASP A 288 6.87 12.65 -23.56
CA ASP A 288 6.46 14.01 -23.94
C ASP A 288 7.55 14.81 -24.68
N SER A 289 8.82 14.42 -24.53
CA SER A 289 9.95 15.11 -25.16
C SER A 289 10.15 14.76 -26.64
N CYS A 290 9.57 13.66 -27.13
CA CYS A 290 9.71 13.23 -28.53
C CYS A 290 8.60 13.81 -29.44
N CYS A 291 7.39 14.05 -28.91
CA CYS A 291 6.24 14.47 -29.72
C CYS A 291 6.12 15.99 -29.94
N THR A 292 6.91 16.82 -29.27
CA THR A 292 6.90 18.28 -29.49
C THR A 292 7.77 18.74 -30.67
N GLY A 293 8.43 17.81 -31.39
CA GLY A 293 9.36 18.12 -32.48
C GLY A 293 8.77 18.21 -33.90
N GLN A 294 7.47 17.93 -34.14
CA GLN A 294 6.94 17.81 -35.51
C GLN A 294 5.88 18.83 -35.96
N PHE A 295 5.53 19.82 -35.14
CA PHE A 295 4.60 20.90 -35.54
C PHE A 295 5.23 22.28 -35.78
N ALA A 296 6.53 22.33 -36.06
CA ALA A 296 7.23 23.56 -36.43
C ALA A 296 8.01 23.43 -37.76
N SER A 297 7.32 23.11 -38.85
CA SER A 297 7.87 23.30 -40.20
C SER A 297 6.80 23.74 -41.21
N SER A 298 6.00 24.74 -40.84
CA SER A 298 5.05 25.35 -41.75
C SER A 298 4.87 26.85 -41.53
N PHE A 299 5.91 27.57 -41.10
CA PHE A 299 5.94 29.03 -41.19
C PHE A 299 7.39 29.50 -41.27
N LEU A 300 7.90 29.71 -42.48
CA LEU A 300 8.82 30.79 -42.87
C LEU A 300 9.38 30.54 -44.28
N GLN A 301 8.60 30.86 -45.31
CA GLN A 301 9.17 31.47 -46.52
C GLN A 301 8.10 32.25 -47.31
N GLN A 302 7.77 33.43 -46.78
CA GLN A 302 7.32 34.54 -47.61
C GLN A 302 8.44 35.57 -47.68
N ARG A 303 8.95 35.84 -48.88
CA ARG A 303 9.36 37.16 -49.43
C ARG A 303 10.27 36.97 -50.68
N PRO A 304 10.41 37.98 -51.56
CA PRO A 304 9.36 38.57 -52.39
C PRO A 304 9.82 38.67 -53.87
N ALA A 305 8.95 39.20 -54.73
CA ALA A 305 9.21 39.53 -56.13
C ALA A 305 10.35 40.56 -56.32
N ASN A 306 11.15 40.39 -57.38
CA ASN A 306 11.58 41.47 -58.31
C ASN A 306 12.38 40.88 -59.49
N ARG A 307 11.84 41.01 -60.71
CA ARG A 307 12.28 41.92 -61.80
C ARG A 307 13.48 41.44 -62.64
N SER A 308 13.18 41.04 -63.88
CA SER A 308 14.03 41.24 -65.07
C SER A 308 14.08 42.76 -65.44
N PRO A 309 14.83 43.24 -66.46
CA PRO A 309 15.84 42.64 -67.36
C PRO A 309 17.12 43.57 -67.41
N PRO A 310 17.91 43.82 -68.50
CA PRO A 310 17.78 43.56 -69.96
C PRO A 310 18.36 42.22 -70.42
#